data_AF-A0A2K8XIR7-F1
#
_entry.id   AF-A0A2K8XIR7-F1
#
_cell.length_a   1.000
_cell.length_b   1.000
_cell.length_c   1.000
_cell.angle_alpha   90.00
_cell.angle_beta   90.00
_cell.angle_gamma   90.00
#
_symmetry.space_group_name_H-M   'P 1'
#
loop_
_entity.id
_entity.type
_entity.pdbx_description
1 polymer ?
#
loop_
_entity_poly.entity_id
_entity_poly.type
_entity_poly.pdbx_seq_one_letter_code
_entity_poly.pdbx_strand_id
1 'polypeptide(L)'
;MRFLLITVILSFTFSGAIAQNGDLPKNPKPGKCYERCFYYDKPIEWEEVDCNNIRQVRTNRVTHFTLKNIDEQKARFIAYQQQLIDLGYKLEANGFLDKKTANAHYKYLNFKKKQVRKAKRRNRK
;
A
#
# COMPACT_ATOMS: atom_id res chain seq x y z
N MET A 1 -52.35 -25.74 -5.56
CA MET A 1 -51.88 -24.36 -5.26
C MET A 1 -50.62 -24.38 -4.37
N ARG A 2 -49.56 -25.11 -4.76
CA ARG A 2 -48.34 -25.31 -3.91
C ARG A 2 -47.06 -24.73 -4.50
N PHE A 3 -47.15 -24.01 -5.62
CA PHE A 3 -45.98 -23.55 -6.38
C PHE A 3 -45.71 -22.03 -6.30
N LEU A 4 -46.45 -21.26 -5.51
CA LEU A 4 -46.32 -19.79 -5.45
C LEU A 4 -45.37 -19.26 -4.38
N LEU A 5 -44.83 -20.10 -3.49
CA LEU A 5 -43.98 -19.62 -2.38
C LEU A 5 -42.47 -19.63 -2.68
N ILE A 6 -42.04 -20.19 -3.81
CA ILE A 6 -40.60 -20.37 -4.10
C ILE A 6 -40.00 -19.17 -4.86
N THR A 7 -40.81 -18.30 -5.47
CA THR A 7 -40.31 -17.22 -6.33
C THR A 7 -40.00 -15.90 -5.62
N VAL A 8 -40.40 -15.71 -4.35
CA VAL A 8 -40.20 -14.43 -3.63
C VAL A 8 -38.85 -14.34 -2.90
N ILE A 9 -38.19 -15.47 -2.65
CA ILE A 9 -36.95 -15.53 -1.84
C ILE A 9 -35.69 -15.21 -2.68
N LEU A 10 -35.77 -15.26 -4.00
CA LEU A 10 -34.63 -15.05 -4.90
C LEU A 10 -34.27 -13.57 -5.15
N SER A 11 -35.04 -12.61 -4.64
CA SER A 11 -34.87 -11.18 -4.95
C SER A 11 -33.89 -10.42 -4.06
N PHE A 12 -33.32 -11.01 -3.00
CA PHE A 12 -32.62 -10.27 -1.94
C PHE A 12 -31.10 -10.50 -1.80
N THR A 13 -30.44 -11.23 -2.71
CA THR A 13 -29.00 -11.56 -2.54
C THR A 13 -28.04 -10.76 -3.40
N PHE A 14 -28.42 -9.59 -3.91
CA PHE A 14 -27.48 -8.65 -4.54
C PHE A 14 -27.23 -7.41 -3.66
N SER A 15 -26.89 -7.64 -2.39
CA SER A 15 -26.13 -6.65 -1.64
C SER A 15 -24.69 -6.72 -2.15
N GLY A 16 -24.41 -6.01 -3.24
CA GLY A 16 -23.05 -5.77 -3.71
C GLY A 16 -22.28 -5.13 -2.57
N ALA A 17 -21.43 -5.91 -1.90
CA ALA A 17 -20.44 -5.37 -0.99
C ALA A 17 -19.56 -4.44 -1.81
N ILE A 18 -19.81 -3.14 -1.71
CA ILE A 18 -18.93 -2.12 -2.28
C ILE A 18 -17.58 -2.40 -1.65
N ALA A 19 -16.63 -2.85 -2.49
CA ALA A 19 -15.28 -3.13 -2.06
C ALA A 19 -14.78 -1.90 -1.28
N GLN A 20 -14.39 -2.11 -0.02
CA GLN A 20 -13.70 -1.08 0.74
C GLN A 20 -12.42 -0.76 -0.03
N ASN A 21 -12.42 0.35 -0.77
CA ASN A 21 -11.29 0.79 -1.56
C ASN A 21 -10.06 0.78 -0.65
N GLY A 22 -9.01 0.07 -1.06
CA GLY A 22 -7.73 -0.01 -0.33
C GLY A 22 -6.98 1.34 -0.28
N ASP A 23 -7.63 2.42 -0.72
CA ASP A 23 -7.09 3.75 -0.94
C ASP A 23 -7.32 4.70 0.23
N LEU A 24 -7.73 4.18 1.38
CA LEU A 24 -7.88 4.94 2.61
C LEU A 24 -7.28 4.20 3.82
N PRO A 25 -6.90 4.92 4.89
CA PRO A 25 -6.52 4.30 6.16
C PRO A 25 -7.68 3.51 6.76
N LYS A 26 -7.37 2.63 7.72
CA LYS A 26 -8.36 1.73 8.37
C LYS A 26 -9.53 2.45 9.04
N ASN A 27 -9.36 3.71 9.44
CA ASN A 27 -10.41 4.53 10.05
C ASN A 27 -10.29 5.98 9.56
N PRO A 28 -10.73 6.27 8.31
CA PRO A 28 -10.63 7.61 7.76
C PRO A 28 -11.67 8.50 8.42
N LYS A 29 -11.27 9.71 8.86
CA LYS A 29 -12.19 10.69 9.42
C LYS A 29 -12.84 11.52 8.30
N PRO A 30 -14.15 11.82 8.39
CA PRO A 30 -14.81 12.67 7.41
C PRO A 30 -14.20 14.08 7.42
N GLY A 31 -14.02 14.67 6.23
CA GLY A 31 -13.42 15.99 6.05
C GLY A 31 -11.90 16.05 6.23
N LYS A 32 -11.21 14.90 6.37
CA LYS A 32 -9.75 14.82 6.46
C LYS A 32 -9.16 14.19 5.20
N CYS A 33 -7.97 14.65 4.81
CA CYS A 33 -7.21 14.10 3.70
C CYS A 33 -6.02 13.29 4.23
N TYR A 34 -5.64 12.25 3.49
CA TYR A 34 -4.57 11.34 3.89
C TYR A 34 -3.62 11.06 2.74
N GLU A 35 -2.35 10.88 3.05
CA GLU A 35 -1.34 10.46 2.10
C GLU A 35 -0.58 9.22 2.60
N ARG A 36 -0.12 8.38 1.65
CA ARG A 36 0.72 7.21 1.96
C ARG A 36 2.19 7.61 2.00
N CYS A 37 2.81 7.51 3.16
CA CYS A 37 4.24 7.74 3.35
C CYS A 37 5.04 6.45 3.12
N PHE A 38 5.91 6.46 2.12
CA PHE A 38 6.81 5.35 1.82
C PHE A 38 8.17 5.51 2.50
N TYR A 39 8.66 4.41 3.06
CA TYR A 39 10.00 4.26 3.59
C TYR A 39 10.56 2.91 3.15
N TYR A 40 11.87 2.81 2.93
CA TYR A 40 12.47 1.57 2.44
C TYR A 40 12.54 0.46 3.50
N ASP A 41 12.60 0.83 4.77
CA ASP A 41 12.84 -0.06 5.92
C ASP A 41 11.62 -0.18 6.86
N LYS A 42 10.57 0.61 6.63
CA LYS A 42 9.37 0.66 7.48
C LYS A 42 8.11 0.42 6.66
N PRO A 43 7.04 -0.13 7.27
CA PRO A 43 5.75 -0.24 6.60
C PRO A 43 5.28 1.11 6.06
N ILE A 44 4.48 1.08 4.99
CA ILE A 44 3.82 2.27 4.48
C ILE A 44 2.83 2.76 5.54
N GLU A 45 2.95 4.03 5.89
CA GLU A 45 2.12 4.69 6.91
C GLU A 45 1.16 5.67 6.23
N TRP A 46 0.05 5.97 6.89
CA TRP A 46 -0.88 7.01 6.46
C TRP A 46 -0.68 8.24 7.34
N GLU A 47 -0.52 9.40 6.70
CA GLU A 47 -0.38 10.69 7.38
C GLU A 47 -1.57 11.57 7.00
N GLU A 48 -2.18 12.23 7.99
CA GLU A 48 -3.23 13.22 7.73
C GLU A 48 -2.57 14.48 7.16
N VAL A 49 -3.08 14.95 6.03
CA VAL A 49 -2.55 16.11 5.32
C VAL A 49 -3.64 17.15 5.16
N ASP A 50 -3.24 18.41 5.06
CA ASP A 50 -4.17 19.50 4.76
C ASP A 50 -4.72 19.34 3.33
N CYS A 51 -6.04 19.23 3.23
CA CYS A 51 -6.77 19.08 1.97
C CYS A 51 -6.55 20.25 0.99
N ASN A 52 -6.21 21.44 1.50
CA ASN A 52 -5.92 22.61 0.65
C ASN A 52 -4.48 22.60 0.11
N ASN A 53 -3.61 21.81 0.73
CA ASN A 53 -2.18 21.73 0.46
C ASN A 53 -1.77 20.40 -0.18
N ILE A 54 -2.65 19.79 -0.97
CA ILE A 54 -2.33 18.57 -1.76
C ILE A 54 -1.13 18.83 -2.71
N ARG A 55 -0.81 20.10 -3.02
CA ARG A 55 0.41 20.48 -3.77
C ARG A 55 1.68 20.63 -2.91
N GLN A 56 1.57 20.75 -1.58
CA GLN A 56 2.65 21.14 -0.66
C GLN A 56 3.14 20.04 0.31
N VAL A 57 2.56 18.84 0.34
CA VAL A 57 3.17 17.66 1.01
C VAL A 57 4.36 17.11 0.21
N ARG A 58 5.11 18.03 -0.39
CA ARG A 58 6.27 17.74 -1.19
C ARG A 58 7.50 17.71 -0.31
N THR A 59 7.57 18.26 0.90
CA THR A 59 8.89 18.73 1.38
C THR A 59 9.82 17.80 2.15
N ASN A 60 9.51 16.57 2.58
CA ASN A 60 10.54 15.77 3.30
C ASN A 60 10.39 14.25 3.35
N ARG A 61 9.45 13.62 2.64
CA ARG A 61 9.19 12.17 2.73
C ARG A 61 8.81 11.65 1.34
N VAL A 62 8.98 10.35 1.08
CA VAL A 62 8.57 9.73 -0.20
C VAL A 62 7.05 9.58 -0.20
N THR A 63 6.42 10.74 -0.25
CA THR A 63 5.02 11.10 -0.48
C THR A 63 5.15 12.07 -1.64
N HIS A 64 5.02 11.54 -2.86
CA HIS A 64 4.96 12.35 -4.08
C HIS A 64 5.95 13.55 -4.20
N PHE A 65 7.18 13.28 -4.67
CA PHE A 65 8.10 14.26 -5.30
C PHE A 65 8.32 15.61 -4.58
N THR A 66 9.35 15.66 -3.73
CA THR A 66 9.96 16.93 -3.31
C THR A 66 10.76 17.58 -4.44
N LEU A 67 10.40 18.82 -4.76
CA LEU A 67 10.86 19.67 -5.87
C LEU A 67 12.35 20.08 -5.88
N LYS A 68 13.28 19.23 -5.44
CA LYS A 68 14.72 19.51 -5.63
C LYS A 68 15.57 18.42 -6.29
N ASN A 69 15.10 17.18 -6.46
CA ASN A 69 15.83 16.10 -7.15
C ASN A 69 14.86 15.02 -7.67
N ILE A 70 13.92 15.39 -8.55
CA ILE A 70 12.86 14.48 -9.06
C ILE A 70 13.46 13.24 -9.72
N ASP A 71 14.52 13.41 -10.52
CA ASP A 71 15.08 12.33 -11.32
C ASP A 71 15.88 11.34 -10.47
N GLU A 72 16.70 11.81 -9.52
CA GLU A 72 17.48 10.92 -8.66
C GLU A 72 16.60 10.08 -7.74
N GLN A 73 15.57 10.68 -7.13
CA GLN A 73 14.66 9.94 -6.26
C GLN A 73 13.83 8.94 -7.04
N LYS A 74 13.34 9.33 -8.23
CA LYS A 74 12.65 8.42 -9.14
C LYS A 74 13.55 7.28 -9.56
N ALA A 75 14.80 7.55 -9.94
CA ALA A 75 15.78 6.53 -10.30
C ALA A 75 16.06 5.57 -9.13
N ARG A 76 16.23 6.08 -7.90
CA ARG A 76 16.38 5.24 -6.70
C ARG A 76 15.16 4.37 -6.44
N PHE A 77 13.96 4.91 -6.63
CA PHE A 77 12.73 4.16 -6.40
C PHE A 77 12.50 3.09 -7.49
N ILE A 78 12.82 3.39 -8.75
CA ILE A 78 12.85 2.41 -9.85
C ILE A 78 13.86 1.31 -9.53
N ALA A 79 15.08 1.66 -9.07
CA ALA A 79 16.09 0.68 -8.68
C ALA A 79 15.60 -0.22 -7.54
N TYR A 80 14.87 0.34 -6.57
CA TYR A 80 14.24 -0.45 -5.51
C TYR A 80 13.13 -1.37 -6.04
N GLN A 81 12.28 -0.90 -6.96
CA GLN A 81 11.30 -1.76 -7.62
C GLN A 81 11.99 -2.91 -8.38
N GLN A 82 13.12 -2.63 -9.05
CA GLN A 82 13.93 -3.65 -9.71
C GLN A 82 14.47 -4.67 -8.71
N GLN A 83 14.98 -4.24 -7.55
CA GLN A 83 15.40 -5.17 -6.48
C GLN A 83 14.26 -6.09 -6.03
N LEU A 84 13.03 -5.59 -5.95
CA LEU A 84 11.88 -6.43 -5.62
C LEU A 84 11.58 -7.43 -6.75
N ILE A 85 11.70 -7.03 -8.02
CA ILE A 85 11.54 -7.92 -9.17
C ILE A 85 12.59 -9.03 -9.12
N ASP A 86 13.86 -8.69 -8.86
CA ASP A 86 14.98 -9.65 -8.78
C ASP A 86 14.80 -10.65 -7.62
N LEU A 87 14.09 -10.24 -6.56
CA LEU A 87 13.67 -11.12 -5.46
C LEU A 87 12.45 -12.00 -5.77
N GLY A 88 11.90 -11.89 -6.98
CA GLY A 88 10.77 -12.69 -7.47
C GLY A 88 9.38 -12.09 -7.22
N TYR A 89 9.27 -10.82 -6.84
CA TYR A 89 7.97 -10.15 -6.72
C TYR A 89 7.44 -9.71 -8.09
N LYS A 90 6.14 -9.93 -8.33
CA LYS A 90 5.48 -9.55 -9.59
C LYS A 90 4.97 -8.10 -9.54
N LEU A 91 5.75 -7.17 -10.08
CA LEU A 91 5.42 -5.74 -10.21
C LEU A 91 6.22 -5.11 -11.37
N GLU A 92 5.95 -3.85 -11.68
CA GLU A 92 6.68 -3.08 -12.70
C GLU A 92 7.55 -2.00 -12.06
N ALA A 93 8.73 -1.76 -12.63
CA ALA A 93 9.65 -0.72 -12.19
C ALA A 93 9.38 0.60 -12.95
N ASN A 94 8.32 1.30 -12.56
CA ASN A 94 7.82 2.50 -13.24
C ASN A 94 8.01 3.81 -12.45
N GLY A 95 8.53 3.72 -11.22
CA GLY A 95 8.75 4.86 -10.35
C GLY A 95 7.49 5.32 -9.58
N PHE A 96 6.39 4.56 -9.64
CA PHE A 96 5.14 4.87 -8.96
C PHE A 96 4.83 3.87 -7.84
N LEU A 97 4.37 4.38 -6.70
CA LEU A 97 3.92 3.55 -5.58
C LEU A 97 2.51 3.02 -5.83
N ASP A 98 2.41 1.98 -6.64
CA ASP A 98 1.16 1.28 -6.90
C ASP A 98 0.84 0.23 -5.83
N LYS A 99 -0.36 -0.34 -5.89
CA LYS A 99 -0.81 -1.38 -4.97
C LYS A 99 0.10 -2.62 -5.01
N LYS A 100 0.63 -2.99 -6.18
CA LYS A 100 1.54 -4.15 -6.33
C LYS A 100 2.86 -3.89 -5.60
N THR A 101 3.45 -2.72 -5.78
CA THR A 101 4.68 -2.27 -5.10
C THR A 101 4.49 -2.20 -3.60
N ALA A 102 3.39 -1.60 -3.13
CA ALA A 102 3.07 -1.54 -1.70
C ALA A 102 2.96 -2.95 -1.07
N ASN A 103 2.28 -3.87 -1.74
CA ASN A 103 2.14 -5.26 -1.29
C ASN A 103 3.48 -6.02 -1.28
N ALA A 104 4.29 -5.85 -2.32
CA ALA A 104 5.61 -6.47 -2.42
C ALA A 104 6.55 -5.96 -1.32
N HIS A 105 6.57 -4.64 -1.10
CA HIS A 105 7.32 -4.01 -0.02
C HIS A 105 6.92 -4.54 1.36
N TYR A 106 5.61 -4.65 1.65
CA TYR A 106 5.13 -5.26 2.90
C TYR A 106 5.64 -6.70 3.09
N LYS A 107 5.54 -7.53 2.05
CA LYS A 107 6.04 -8.92 2.08
C LYS A 107 7.55 -8.97 2.31
N TYR A 108 8.29 -8.08 1.66
CA TYR A 108 9.74 -7.98 1.78
C TYR A 108 10.18 -7.62 3.21
N LEU A 109 9.53 -6.64 3.85
CA LEU A 109 9.84 -6.28 5.24
C LEU A 109 9.55 -7.43 6.20
N ASN A 110 8.45 -8.16 6.00
CA ASN A 110 8.14 -9.33 6.82
C ASN A 110 9.16 -10.46 6.63
N PHE A 111 9.63 -10.67 5.39
CA PHE A 111 10.72 -11.60 5.11
C PHE A 111 12.00 -11.20 5.85
N LYS A 112 12.43 -9.94 5.76
CA LYS A 112 13.59 -9.41 6.51
C LYS A 112 13.46 -9.62 8.01
N LYS A 113 12.30 -9.25 8.60
CA LYS A 113 12.02 -9.48 10.03
C LYS A 113 12.13 -10.95 10.42
N LYS A 114 11.65 -11.86 9.56
CA LYS A 114 11.76 -13.32 9.78
C LYS A 114 13.21 -13.79 9.75
N GLN A 115 14.03 -13.30 8.82
CA GLN A 115 15.45 -13.64 8.74
C GLN A 115 16.23 -13.18 9.97
N VAL A 116 16.01 -11.93 10.42
CA VAL A 116 16.61 -11.41 11.66
C VAL A 116 16.24 -12.28 12.86
N ARG A 117 14.96 -12.65 13.00
CA ARG A 117 14.51 -13.56 14.07
C ARG A 117 15.19 -14.92 14.01
N LYS A 118 15.37 -15.50 12.82
CA LYS A 118 16.08 -16.78 12.64
C LYS A 118 17.56 -16.67 13.01
N ALA A 119 18.25 -15.63 12.56
CA ALA A 119 19.65 -15.40 12.90
C ALA A 119 19.87 -15.25 14.41
N LYS A 120 19.03 -14.45 15.09
CA LYS A 120 19.06 -14.31 16.56
C LYS A 120 18.87 -15.63 17.30
N ARG A 121 18.06 -16.55 16.76
CA ARG A 121 17.87 -17.89 17.36
C ARG A 121 19.07 -18.81 17.14
N ARG A 122 19.78 -18.68 16.01
CA ARG A 122 21.00 -19.44 15.73
C ARG A 122 22.15 -19.01 16.64
N ASN A 123 22.34 -17.71 16.82
CA ASN A 123 23.43 -17.15 17.65
C ASN A 123 23.18 -17.27 19.17
N ARG A 124 22.03 -17.80 19.59
CA ARG A 124 21.73 -18.12 21.00
C ARG A 124 22.08 -19.56 21.37
N LYS A 125 22.36 -20.40 20.37
CA LYS A 125 22.90 -21.75 20.55
C LYS A 125 24.40 -21.68 20.44
#